data_AF-A0A0P0MB86-F1
#
_entry.id   AF-A0A0P0MB86-F1
#
_cell.length_a   1.000
_cell.length_b   1.000
_cell.length_c   1.000
_cell.angle_alpha   90.00
_cell.angle_beta   90.00
_cell.angle_gamma   90.00
#
_symmetry.space_group_name_H-M   'P 1'
#
loop_
_entity.id
_entity.type
_entity.pdbx_description
1 polymer ?
#
loop_
_entity_poly.entity_id
_entity_poly.type
_entity_poly.pdbx_seq_one_letter_code
_entity_poly.pdbx_strand_id
1 'polypeptide(L)'
;MLERLVYRSKATHKLGSLHLFNLLVQCRKRNSELNITGHLLYTEEVFVQCIEGPPASIEALWQSLQRDDRHHSVELLSRNPETARRFAHWSMAFSSYAYFNKYNIPGFFPVDQAGMTHVAERCASSTLELV
;
A
#
# COMPACT_ATOMS: atom_id res chain seq x y z
N MET A 1 -19.39 -5.97 5.23
CA MET A 1 -18.27 -6.93 5.32
C MET A 1 -17.03 -6.24 4.78
N LEU A 2 -15.92 -6.30 5.49
CA LEU A 2 -14.63 -5.69 5.12
C LEU A 2 -13.60 -6.80 4.94
N GLU A 3 -12.67 -6.61 4.00
CA GLU A 3 -11.56 -7.51 3.72
C GLU A 3 -10.26 -6.71 3.65
N ARG A 4 -9.15 -7.33 4.08
CA ARG A 4 -7.80 -6.81 3.91
C ARG A 4 -6.95 -7.80 3.12
N LEU A 5 -6.20 -7.27 2.15
CA LEU A 5 -5.27 -8.02 1.32
C LEU A 5 -3.89 -7.36 1.40
N VAL A 6 -2.86 -8.17 1.65
CA VAL A 6 -1.46 -7.74 1.63
C VAL A 6 -0.72 -8.54 0.57
N TYR A 7 0.01 -7.85 -0.30
CA TYR A 7 0.83 -8.49 -1.33
C TYR A 7 2.18 -7.80 -1.47
N ARG A 8 3.12 -8.52 -2.09
CA ARG A 8 4.42 -8.02 -2.51
C ARG A 8 4.62 -8.21 -4.01
N SER A 9 5.36 -7.32 -4.66
CA SER A 9 5.80 -7.46 -6.04
C SER A 9 7.12 -6.74 -6.29
N LYS A 10 7.70 -6.93 -7.47
CA LYS A 10 8.90 -6.22 -7.93
C LYS A 10 8.53 -5.25 -9.04
N ALA A 11 8.96 -3.99 -8.94
CA ALA A 11 8.82 -3.01 -9.99
C ALA A 11 9.62 -3.42 -11.23
N THR A 12 9.04 -3.22 -12.40
CA THR A 12 9.71 -3.52 -13.68
C THR A 12 10.91 -2.61 -13.93
N HIS A 13 10.86 -1.38 -13.38
CA HIS A 13 11.93 -0.40 -13.44
C HIS A 13 12.00 0.40 -12.15
N LYS A 14 13.21 0.85 -11.78
CA LYS A 14 13.40 1.84 -10.72
C LYS A 14 12.56 3.09 -10.94
N LEU A 15 11.58 3.29 -10.07
CA LEU A 15 10.75 4.48 -10.08
C LEU A 15 11.42 5.64 -9.35
N GLY A 16 11.58 6.76 -10.07
CA GLY A 16 11.95 8.05 -9.48
C GLY A 16 10.75 8.76 -8.86
N SER A 17 11.03 9.87 -8.17
CA SER A 17 10.08 10.71 -7.42
C SER A 17 8.79 11.02 -8.18
N LEU A 18 8.93 11.49 -9.43
CA LEU A 18 7.80 11.92 -10.24
C LEU A 18 6.90 10.75 -10.64
N HIS A 19 7.50 9.60 -10.96
CA HIS A 19 6.74 8.39 -11.28
C HIS A 19 5.99 7.86 -10.06
N LEU A 20 6.60 7.87 -8.88
CA LEU A 20 5.95 7.49 -7.63
C LEU A 20 4.80 8.45 -7.29
N PHE A 21 4.99 9.75 -7.47
CA PHE A 21 3.93 10.74 -7.27
C PHE A 21 2.73 10.47 -8.20
N ASN A 22 2.97 10.27 -9.49
CA ASN A 22 1.92 9.99 -10.47
C ASN A 22 1.20 8.66 -10.18
N LEU A 23 1.94 7.63 -9.80
CA LEU A 23 1.39 6.35 -9.35
C LEU A 23 0.41 6.56 -8.19
N LEU A 24 0.82 7.33 -7.17
CA LEU A 24 -0.02 7.57 -5.99
C LEU A 24 -1.28 8.37 -6.31
N VAL A 25 -1.21 9.36 -7.19
CA VAL A 25 -2.40 10.10 -7.65
C VAL A 25 -3.40 9.14 -8.27
N GLN A 26 -2.95 8.23 -9.14
CA GLN A 26 -3.80 7.22 -9.77
C GLN A 26 -4.38 6.23 -8.73
N CYS A 27 -3.54 5.72 -7.82
CA CYS A 27 -3.99 4.82 -6.76
C CYS A 27 -5.05 5.48 -5.88
N ARG A 28 -4.83 6.71 -5.43
CA ARG A 28 -5.78 7.43 -4.55
C ARG A 28 -7.12 7.67 -5.23
N LYS A 29 -7.12 8.10 -6.50
CA LYS A 29 -8.35 8.30 -7.28
C LYS A 29 -9.14 7.00 -7.39
N ARG A 30 -8.50 5.95 -7.91
CA ARG A 30 -9.13 4.64 -8.12
C ARG A 30 -9.63 4.01 -6.81
N ASN A 31 -8.84 4.11 -5.75
CA ASN A 31 -9.20 3.54 -4.46
C ASN A 31 -10.38 4.29 -3.84
N SER A 32 -10.45 5.61 -3.98
CA SER A 32 -11.60 6.40 -3.53
C SER A 32 -12.89 5.96 -4.22
N GLU A 33 -12.86 5.73 -5.54
CA GLU A 33 -14.01 5.25 -6.33
C GLU A 33 -14.48 3.85 -5.89
N LEU A 34 -13.55 3.00 -5.43
CA LEU A 34 -13.84 1.63 -4.99
C LEU A 34 -14.09 1.48 -3.48
N ASN A 35 -14.07 2.59 -2.73
CA ASN A 35 -14.10 2.61 -1.26
C ASN A 35 -12.98 1.72 -0.66
N ILE A 36 -11.77 1.86 -1.19
CA ILE A 36 -10.56 1.18 -0.75
C ILE A 36 -9.68 2.16 0.02
N THR A 37 -9.12 1.69 1.13
CA THR A 37 -8.07 2.38 1.89
C THR A 37 -6.84 1.50 1.93
N GLY A 38 -5.69 2.05 2.32
CA GLY A 38 -4.49 1.22 2.40
C GLY A 38 -3.19 1.97 2.57
N HIS A 39 -2.11 1.20 2.46
CA HIS A 39 -0.74 1.67 2.51
C HIS A 39 0.09 0.98 1.42
N LEU A 40 0.90 1.77 0.73
CA LEU A 40 1.85 1.30 -0.27
C LEU A 40 3.26 1.63 0.19
N LEU A 41 4.11 0.63 0.27
CA LEU A 41 5.53 0.73 0.53
C LEU A 41 6.29 0.48 -0.78
N TYR A 42 7.26 1.33 -1.08
CA TYR A 42 8.21 1.13 -2.18
C TYR A 42 9.64 1.38 -1.73
N THR A 43 10.48 0.35 -1.78
CA THR A 43 11.91 0.41 -1.47
C THR A 43 12.66 -0.61 -2.33
N GLU A 44 13.86 -0.27 -2.81
CA GLU A 44 14.71 -1.17 -3.62
C GLU A 44 13.97 -1.94 -4.72
N GLU A 45 13.12 -1.23 -5.48
CA GLU A 45 12.32 -1.83 -6.58
C GLU A 45 11.32 -2.90 -6.11
N VAL A 46 11.02 -2.96 -4.81
CA VAL A 46 10.00 -3.83 -4.24
C VAL A 46 8.79 -2.99 -3.81
N PHE A 47 7.60 -3.44 -4.21
CA PHE A 47 6.34 -2.95 -3.66
C PHE A 47 5.85 -3.90 -2.58
N VAL A 48 5.32 -3.34 -1.50
CA VAL A 48 4.45 -4.03 -0.56
C VAL A 48 3.21 -3.19 -0.38
N GLN A 49 2.03 -3.76 -0.60
CA GLN A 49 0.78 -3.01 -0.48
C GLN A 49 -0.19 -3.73 0.43
N CYS A 50 -0.79 -2.98 1.34
CA CYS A 50 -1.93 -3.38 2.16
C CYS A 50 -3.16 -2.61 1.68
N ILE A 51 -4.22 -3.31 1.27
CA ILE A 51 -5.48 -2.73 0.81
C ILE A 51 -6.64 -3.25 1.65
N GLU A 52 -7.59 -2.37 1.97
CA GLU A 52 -8.76 -2.65 2.80
C GLU A 52 -10.03 -2.15 2.11
N GLY A 53 -11.10 -2.93 2.07
CA GLY A 53 -12.33 -2.51 1.42
C GLY A 53 -13.40 -3.60 1.36
N PRO A 54 -14.53 -3.32 0.68
CA PRO A 54 -15.52 -4.34 0.38
C PRO A 54 -14.88 -5.50 -0.42
N PRO A 55 -15.22 -6.77 -0.14
CA PRO A 55 -14.60 -7.92 -0.82
C PRO A 55 -14.65 -7.85 -2.35
N ALA A 56 -15.79 -7.41 -2.90
CA ALA A 56 -15.93 -7.23 -4.35
C ALA A 56 -14.99 -6.15 -4.93
N SER A 57 -14.82 -5.04 -4.20
CA SER A 57 -13.86 -3.98 -4.58
C SER A 57 -12.42 -4.48 -4.50
N ILE A 58 -12.07 -5.24 -3.46
CA ILE A 58 -10.74 -5.83 -3.27
C ILE A 58 -10.44 -6.81 -4.40
N GLU A 59 -11.38 -7.68 -4.74
CA GLU A 59 -11.22 -8.62 -5.86
C GLU A 59 -11.03 -7.89 -7.19
N ALA A 60 -11.86 -6.88 -7.48
CA ALA A 60 -11.74 -6.10 -8.71
C ALA A 60 -10.38 -5.38 -8.82
N LEU A 61 -9.88 -4.81 -7.72
CA LEU A 61 -8.56 -4.19 -7.70
C LEU A 61 -7.45 -5.24 -7.83
N TRP A 62 -7.56 -6.36 -7.13
CA TRP A 62 -6.57 -7.45 -7.15
C TRP A 62 -6.39 -8.05 -8.55
N GLN A 63 -7.47 -8.30 -9.27
CA GLN A 63 -7.44 -8.75 -10.67
C GLN A 63 -6.73 -7.74 -11.58
N SER A 64 -6.86 -6.44 -11.31
CA SER A 64 -6.15 -5.42 -12.07
C SER A 64 -4.67 -5.36 -11.71
N LEU A 65 -4.33 -5.49 -10.43
CA LEU A 65 -2.95 -5.46 -9.96
C LEU A 65 -2.16 -6.64 -10.51
N GLN A 66 -2.74 -7.84 -10.57
CA GLN A 66 -2.08 -9.02 -11.15
C GLN A 66 -1.70 -8.87 -12.63
N ARG A 67 -2.29 -7.90 -13.36
CA ARG A 67 -2.05 -7.64 -14.78
C ARG A 67 -1.37 -6.29 -15.05
N ASP A 68 -0.88 -5.64 -14.00
CA ASP A 68 -0.29 -4.31 -14.11
C ASP A 68 1.17 -4.42 -14.56
N ASP A 69 1.50 -3.96 -15.76
CA ASP A 69 2.85 -4.09 -16.34
C ASP A 69 3.95 -3.29 -15.60
N ARG A 70 3.55 -2.44 -14.63
CA ARG A 70 4.49 -1.68 -13.80
C ARG A 70 5.23 -2.56 -12.79
N HIS A 71 4.77 -3.79 -12.55
CA HIS A 71 5.42 -4.73 -11.65
C HIS A 71 5.32 -6.19 -12.14
N HIS A 72 6.05 -7.08 -11.50
CA HIS A 72 6.03 -8.52 -11.75
C HIS A 72 6.30 -9.29 -10.45
N SER A 73 6.33 -10.61 -10.52
CA SER A 73 6.57 -11.50 -9.36
C SER A 73 5.62 -11.18 -8.19
N VAL A 74 4.33 -11.06 -8.53
CA VAL A 74 3.27 -10.72 -7.57
C VAL A 74 3.02 -11.92 -6.65
N GLU A 75 3.13 -11.70 -5.35
CA GLU A 75 2.98 -12.70 -4.31
C GLU A 75 1.94 -12.22 -3.28
N LEU A 76 0.89 -13.01 -3.10
CA LEU A 76 -0.10 -12.78 -2.05
C LEU A 76 0.51 -13.19 -0.69
N LEU A 77 0.62 -12.25 0.23
CA LEU A 77 1.16 -12.49 1.57
C LEU A 77 0.05 -12.84 2.57
N SER A 78 -1.09 -12.13 2.49
CA SER A 78 -2.26 -12.41 3.33
C SER A 78 -3.55 -11.87 2.71
N ARG A 79 -4.68 -12.53 3.02
CA ARG A 79 -6.02 -12.09 2.62
C ARG A 79 -7.03 -12.57 3.67
N ASN A 80 -7.63 -11.65 4.41
CA ASN A 80 -8.48 -11.98 5.55
C ASN A 80 -9.71 -11.05 5.64
N PRO A 81 -10.85 -11.55 6.14
CA PRO A 81 -11.96 -10.69 6.56
C PRO A 81 -11.57 -9.86 7.77
N GLU A 82 -12.12 -8.65 7.87
CA GLU A 82 -11.78 -7.69 8.92
C GLU A 82 -13.03 -7.02 9.48
N THR A 83 -12.94 -6.51 10.71
CA THR A 83 -14.03 -5.78 11.37
C THR A 83 -13.86 -4.27 11.28
N ALA A 84 -12.64 -3.77 11.09
CA ALA A 84 -12.33 -2.34 10.99
C ALA A 84 -11.13 -2.06 10.06
N ARG A 85 -11.09 -0.84 9.51
CA ARG A 85 -9.98 -0.35 8.67
C ARG A 85 -8.84 0.15 9.56
N ARG A 86 -7.61 -0.33 9.30
CA ARG A 86 -6.37 0.21 9.89
C ARG A 86 -5.98 1.54 9.26
N PHE A 87 -6.37 1.77 8.00
CA PHE A 87 -6.01 2.96 7.22
C PHE A 87 -7.21 3.84 6.87
N ALA A 88 -8.21 3.92 7.75
CA ALA A 88 -9.51 4.57 7.48
C ALA A 88 -9.42 5.98 6.86
N HIS A 89 -8.38 6.75 7.18
CA HIS A 89 -8.20 8.13 6.70
C HIS A 89 -7.42 8.26 5.39
N TRP A 90 -6.95 7.14 4.82
CA TRP A 90 -6.03 7.16 3.69
C TRP A 90 -6.51 6.22 2.58
N SER A 91 -7.01 6.80 1.48
CA SER A 91 -7.28 6.04 0.25
C SER A 91 -6.02 5.31 -0.25
N MET A 92 -4.85 5.92 -0.02
CA MET A 92 -3.55 5.26 -0.08
C MET A 92 -2.50 6.11 0.66
N ALA A 93 -2.08 5.65 1.82
CA ALA A 93 -0.86 6.11 2.47
C ALA A 93 0.36 5.56 1.72
N PHE A 94 1.51 6.23 1.83
CA PHE A 94 2.71 5.86 1.10
C PHE A 94 3.96 5.92 1.97
N SER A 95 4.84 4.95 1.80
CA SER A 95 6.17 4.93 2.41
C SER A 95 7.21 4.65 1.35
N SER A 96 8.30 5.42 1.37
CA SER A 96 9.49 5.17 0.57
C SER A 96 10.70 5.81 1.28
N TYR A 97 11.84 5.92 0.59
CA TYR A 97 13.09 6.45 1.11
C TYR A 97 12.92 7.71 1.97
N ALA A 98 13.64 7.78 3.08
CA ALA A 98 13.64 8.92 4.00
C ALA A 98 13.85 10.29 3.32
N TYR A 99 14.55 10.33 2.16
CA TYR A 99 14.78 11.55 1.38
C TYR A 99 13.48 12.29 0.98
N PHE A 100 12.39 11.57 0.74
CA PHE A 100 11.11 12.16 0.36
C PHE A 100 10.32 12.76 1.53
N ASN A 101 10.69 12.45 2.77
CA ASN A 101 10.12 13.07 3.96
C ASN A 101 10.44 14.57 4.04
N LYS A 102 11.44 15.06 3.27
CA LYS A 102 11.82 16.47 3.22
C LYS A 102 10.68 17.42 2.83
N TYR A 103 9.65 16.92 2.14
CA TYR A 103 8.54 17.73 1.62
C TYR A 103 7.27 17.70 2.50
N ASN A 104 7.29 16.99 3.64
CA ASN A 104 6.18 16.92 4.60
C ASN A 104 4.81 16.60 3.96
N ILE A 105 4.79 15.73 2.95
CA ILE A 105 3.58 15.37 2.20
C ILE A 105 2.67 14.50 3.08
N PRO A 106 1.38 14.85 3.28
CA PRO A 106 0.47 14.05 4.09
C PRO A 106 0.37 12.59 3.63
N GLY A 107 0.54 11.68 4.59
CA GLY A 107 0.52 10.24 4.36
C GLY A 107 1.82 9.67 3.79
N PHE A 108 2.91 10.45 3.78
CA PHE A 108 4.26 9.97 3.51
C PHE A 108 4.94 9.56 4.83
N PHE A 109 5.29 8.28 5.00
CA PHE A 109 6.04 7.83 6.18
C PHE A 109 7.45 7.36 5.79
N PRO A 110 8.52 7.91 6.40
CA PRO A 110 9.90 7.55 6.07
C PRO A 110 10.22 6.12 6.51
N VAL A 111 10.81 5.33 5.61
CA VAL A 111 11.48 4.06 5.96
C VAL A 111 12.83 4.33 6.64
N ASP A 112 13.13 3.57 7.68
CA ASP A 112 14.44 3.55 8.31
C ASP A 112 15.50 2.85 7.43
N GLN A 113 16.74 2.73 7.91
CA GLN A 113 17.83 2.06 7.20
C GLN A 113 17.55 0.58 6.91
N ALA A 114 16.59 -0.04 7.60
CA ALA A 114 16.16 -1.42 7.38
C ALA A 114 14.95 -1.51 6.42
N GLY A 115 14.46 -0.39 5.88
CA GLY A 115 13.29 -0.36 4.99
C GLY A 115 11.95 -0.43 5.73
N MET A 116 11.93 -0.27 7.06
CA MET A 116 10.75 -0.43 7.90
C MET A 116 10.21 0.92 8.38
N THR A 117 8.89 0.98 8.59
CA THR A 117 8.20 2.10 9.28
C THR A 117 7.28 1.52 10.34
N HIS A 118 6.96 2.27 11.40
CA HIS A 118 5.88 1.90 12.34
C HIS A 118 4.53 1.63 11.62
N VAL A 119 4.34 2.17 10.42
CA VAL A 119 3.15 1.94 9.59
C VAL A 119 3.23 0.59 8.85
N ALA A 120 4.43 0.19 8.40
CA ALA A 120 4.69 -1.13 7.84
C ALA A 120 4.60 -2.22 8.91
N GLU A 121 5.01 -1.94 10.16
CA GLU A 121 4.77 -2.82 11.30
C GLU A 121 3.27 -3.02 11.54
N ARG A 122 2.44 -1.97 11.40
CA ARG A 122 0.98 -2.08 11.46
C ARG A 122 0.37 -2.88 10.30
N CYS A 123 1.08 -3.05 9.19
CA CYS A 123 0.68 -3.98 8.14
C CYS A 123 1.05 -5.43 8.49
N ALA A 124 2.15 -5.63 9.22
CA ALA A 124 2.68 -6.95 9.58
C ALA A 124 2.12 -7.51 10.90
N SER A 125 1.66 -6.66 11.83
CA SER A 125 1.16 -7.12 13.12
C SER A 125 -0.29 -7.62 13.00
N SER A 126 -0.48 -8.90 13.27
CA SER A 126 -1.79 -9.53 13.43
C SER A 126 -2.52 -9.12 14.72
N THR A 127 -2.00 -8.16 15.48
CA THR A 127 -2.40 -7.98 16.88
C THR A 127 -2.87 -6.56 17.13
N LEU A 128 -4.15 -6.46 17.46
CA LEU A 128 -4.70 -5.40 18.30
C LEU A 128 -3.84 -5.29 19.56
N GLU A 129 -3.09 -4.20 19.71
CA GLU A 129 -2.79 -3.71 21.05
C GLU A 129 -3.36 -2.30 21.16
N LEU A 130 -4.54 -2.26 21.80
CA LEU A 130 -5.02 -1.14 22.56
C LEU A 130 -4.06 -0.92 23.73
N VAL A 131 -3.31 0.17 23.70
CA VAL A 131 -3.02 1.00 24.89
C VAL A 131 -3.12 2.46 24.45
#